data_AF-A0A6G2DWA5-F1
#
_entry.id   AF-A0A6G2DWA5-F1
#
_cell.length_a   1.000
_cell.length_b   1.000
_cell.length_c   1.000
_cell.angle_alpha   90.00
_cell.angle_beta   90.00
_cell.angle_gamma   90.00
#
_symmetry.space_group_name_H-M   'P 1'
#
loop_
_entity.id
_entity.type
_entity.pdbx_description
1 polymer ?
#
loop_
_entity_poly.entity_id
_entity_poly.type
_entity_poly.pdbx_seq_one_letter_code
_entity_poly.pdbx_strand_id
1 'polypeptide(L)'
;HGAPGGWTDRFGHRKDKPDYAPIREFFGRIYKYHDYKYGYGAYAYIFADPQPMDAVYFVMSDLISEYGTSAFTHETTHVNDRMAYLGGHRHRQGTDLEAFAQGMLQTPAEHGHQGEYGALGLNMAFERSNDGNQWYNPDPTKLQTRDQIDHYMKNYNEAMM
;
A
#
# COMPACT_ATOMS: atom_id res chain seq x y z
N HIS A 1 6.37 3.77 -14.38
CA HIS A 1 5.59 2.68 -15.02
C HIS A 1 6.24 2.23 -16.32
N GLY A 2 7.08 1.19 -16.27
CA GLY A 2 7.75 0.62 -17.43
C GLY A 2 9.12 0.07 -17.05
N ALA A 3 9.33 -1.24 -17.20
CA ALA A 3 10.67 -1.80 -17.16
C ALA A 3 11.53 -1.03 -18.19
N PRO A 4 12.69 -0.46 -17.84
CA PRO A 4 13.51 0.32 -18.76
C PRO A 4 13.84 -0.52 -19.99
N GLY A 5 13.17 -0.25 -21.13
CA GLY A 5 13.33 -1.03 -22.35
C GLY A 5 12.20 -2.00 -22.71
N GLY A 6 11.07 -2.02 -22.01
CA GLY A 6 9.92 -2.88 -22.33
C GLY A 6 9.90 -4.19 -21.55
N TRP A 7 8.75 -4.86 -21.57
CA TRP A 7 8.50 -6.06 -20.77
C TRP A 7 9.30 -7.25 -21.29
N THR A 8 9.86 -8.01 -20.36
CA THR A 8 10.61 -9.22 -20.65
C THR A 8 9.70 -10.42 -20.58
N ASP A 9 10.06 -11.53 -21.22
CA ASP A 9 9.47 -12.82 -20.86
C ASP A 9 9.93 -13.29 -19.47
N ARG A 10 9.43 -14.46 -19.02
CA ARG A 10 9.80 -15.07 -17.74
C ARG A 10 11.27 -15.44 -17.61
N PHE A 11 12.02 -15.48 -18.70
CA PHE A 11 13.46 -15.78 -18.73
C PHE A 11 14.31 -14.51 -18.82
N GLY A 12 13.66 -13.34 -18.83
CA GLY A 12 14.31 -12.04 -18.89
C GLY A 12 14.66 -11.58 -20.31
N HIS A 13 14.23 -12.30 -21.35
CA HIS A 13 14.53 -11.94 -22.73
C HIS A 13 13.67 -10.76 -23.19
N ARG A 14 14.28 -9.90 -24.01
CA ARG A 14 13.60 -8.76 -24.66
C ARG A 14 13.90 -8.78 -26.14
N LYS A 15 12.89 -8.46 -26.95
CA LYS A 15 13.07 -8.28 -28.39
C LYS A 15 14.03 -7.12 -28.65
N ASP A 16 15.07 -7.37 -29.44
CA ASP A 16 16.07 -6.40 -29.90
C ASP A 16 16.79 -5.63 -28.77
N LYS A 17 16.84 -6.19 -27.55
CA LYS A 17 17.47 -5.57 -26.37
C LYS A 17 18.17 -6.62 -25.52
N PRO A 18 19.18 -6.22 -24.71
CA PRO A 18 19.82 -7.13 -23.76
C PRO A 18 18.80 -7.72 -22.78
N ASP A 19 19.06 -8.93 -22.31
CA ASP A 19 18.30 -9.55 -21.23
C ASP A 19 18.19 -8.62 -20.02
N TYR A 20 17.07 -8.70 -19.30
CA TYR A 20 16.88 -8.00 -18.05
C TYR A 20 17.29 -8.90 -16.89
N ALA A 21 18.48 -8.64 -16.36
CA ALA A 21 19.13 -9.45 -15.32
C ALA A 21 18.22 -9.75 -14.12
N PRO A 22 17.45 -8.80 -13.54
CA PRO A 22 16.59 -9.10 -12.39
C PRO A 22 15.57 -10.23 -12.63
N ILE A 23 14.99 -10.29 -13.83
CA ILE A 23 14.05 -11.38 -14.18
C ILE A 23 14.82 -12.66 -14.50
N ARG A 24 15.88 -12.58 -15.31
CA ARG A 24 16.68 -13.74 -15.75
C ARG A 24 17.32 -14.50 -14.58
N GLU A 25 17.84 -13.75 -13.61
CA GLU A 25 18.71 -14.28 -12.56
C GLU A 25 17.97 -14.56 -11.25
N PHE A 26 16.84 -13.88 -11.00
CA PHE A 26 16.12 -14.01 -9.74
C PHE A 26 14.63 -14.29 -9.94
N PHE A 27 13.82 -13.28 -10.28
CA PHE A 27 12.36 -13.39 -10.23
C PHE A 27 11.78 -14.48 -11.14
N GLY A 28 12.35 -14.66 -12.33
CA GLY A 28 11.99 -15.73 -13.25
C GLY A 28 12.33 -17.13 -12.73
N ARG A 29 13.46 -17.26 -12.00
CA ARG A 29 13.95 -18.53 -11.42
C ARG A 29 13.11 -19.02 -10.25
N ILE A 30 12.62 -18.10 -9.44
CA ILE A 30 11.77 -18.42 -8.28
C ILE A 30 10.27 -18.41 -8.61
N TYR A 31 9.91 -18.36 -9.90
CA TYR A 31 8.51 -18.33 -10.36
C TYR A 31 7.71 -17.14 -9.79
N LYS A 32 8.37 -16.02 -9.48
CA LYS A 32 7.77 -14.76 -9.04
C LYS A 32 7.87 -13.70 -10.14
N TYR A 33 7.56 -14.12 -11.36
CA TYR A 33 7.43 -13.27 -12.54
C TYR A 33 5.94 -13.02 -12.82
N HIS A 34 5.59 -11.79 -13.16
CA HIS A 34 4.25 -11.42 -13.59
C HIS A 34 4.33 -10.79 -14.98
N ASP A 35 3.49 -11.29 -15.89
CA ASP A 35 3.30 -10.65 -17.18
C ASP A 35 2.72 -9.25 -17.01
N TYR A 36 3.03 -8.39 -17.97
CA TYR A 36 2.39 -7.09 -18.06
C TYR A 36 0.87 -7.23 -18.14
N LYS A 37 0.17 -6.55 -17.22
CA LYS A 37 -1.28 -6.40 -17.29
C LYS A 37 -1.64 -4.92 -17.26
N TYR A 38 -2.07 -4.42 -18.42
CA TYR A 38 -2.57 -3.05 -18.54
C TYR A 38 -3.76 -2.84 -17.59
N GLY A 39 -3.78 -1.72 -16.89
CA GLY A 39 -4.84 -1.35 -15.94
C GLY A 39 -4.71 -1.96 -14.54
N TYR A 40 -3.69 -2.79 -14.26
CA TYR A 40 -3.46 -3.35 -12.91
C TYR A 40 -2.43 -2.50 -12.15
N GLY A 41 -2.86 -1.87 -11.04
CA GLY A 41 -2.00 -1.08 -10.16
C GLY A 41 -1.20 -1.93 -9.17
N ALA A 42 -1.36 -1.65 -7.88
CA ALA A 42 -1.07 -2.61 -6.82
C ALA A 42 -2.32 -3.45 -6.54
N TYR A 43 -2.17 -4.63 -5.95
CA TYR A 43 -3.28 -5.43 -5.43
C TYR A 43 -2.81 -6.41 -4.36
N ALA A 44 -3.71 -6.72 -3.42
CA ALA A 44 -3.56 -7.80 -2.46
C ALA A 44 -4.04 -9.13 -3.07
N TYR A 45 -3.17 -10.15 -3.08
CA TYR A 45 -3.53 -11.53 -3.37
C TYR A 45 -3.86 -12.23 -2.07
N ILE A 46 -5.14 -12.56 -1.89
CA ILE A 46 -5.67 -12.98 -0.59
C ILE A 46 -6.73 -14.07 -0.70
N PHE A 47 -6.93 -14.80 0.40
CA PHE A 47 -7.92 -15.86 0.52
C PHE A 47 -8.98 -15.53 1.58
N ALA A 48 -10.06 -16.31 1.60
CA ALA A 48 -11.13 -16.15 2.58
C ALA A 48 -10.61 -16.24 4.03
N ASP A 49 -9.72 -17.20 4.28
CA ASP A 49 -8.97 -17.32 5.54
C ASP A 49 -7.49 -17.05 5.29
N PRO A 50 -6.76 -16.38 6.21
CA PRO A 50 -5.35 -16.05 6.06
C PRO A 50 -4.52 -17.27 5.67
N GLN A 51 -3.69 -17.11 4.64
CA GLN A 51 -2.80 -18.15 4.15
C GLN A 51 -1.35 -17.66 4.12
N PRO A 52 -0.35 -18.56 4.26
CA PRO A 52 1.06 -18.19 4.08
C PRO A 52 1.41 -17.60 2.71
N MET A 53 0.51 -17.71 1.74
CA MET A 53 0.68 -17.22 0.38
C MET A 53 0.01 -15.85 0.14
N ASP A 54 -0.66 -15.28 1.15
CA ASP A 54 -1.17 -13.91 1.10
C ASP A 54 -0.01 -12.94 0.79
N ALA A 55 -0.21 -12.03 -0.15
CA ALA A 55 0.86 -11.16 -0.63
C ALA A 55 0.34 -9.84 -1.21
N VAL A 56 1.21 -8.83 -1.25
CA VAL A 56 0.96 -7.59 -1.98
C VAL A 56 1.80 -7.60 -3.27
N TYR A 57 1.16 -7.31 -4.40
CA TYR A 57 1.81 -7.24 -5.70
C TYR A 57 1.75 -5.85 -6.30
N PHE A 58 2.88 -5.40 -6.82
CA PHE A 58 3.02 -4.15 -7.58
C PHE A 58 3.26 -4.50 -9.04
N VAL A 59 2.26 -4.28 -9.90
CA VAL A 59 2.35 -4.64 -11.33
C VAL A 59 2.75 -3.42 -12.14
N MET A 60 1.94 -2.37 -12.06
CA MET A 60 2.27 -1.10 -12.71
C MET A 60 2.94 -0.16 -11.72
N SER A 61 2.43 -0.03 -10.50
CA SER A 61 2.88 0.93 -9.49
C SER A 61 4.34 0.72 -9.08
N ASP A 62 5.07 1.82 -8.89
CA ASP A 62 6.43 1.77 -8.34
C ASP A 62 6.34 1.72 -6.81
N LEU A 63 6.73 0.61 -6.21
CA LEU A 63 6.70 0.39 -4.76
C LEU A 63 7.47 1.48 -3.99
N ILE A 64 8.60 1.96 -4.51
CA ILE A 64 9.51 2.87 -3.77
C ILE A 64 9.03 4.33 -3.85
N SER A 65 8.04 4.63 -4.68
CA SER A 65 7.46 5.97 -4.76
C SER A 65 6.60 6.31 -3.53
N GLU A 66 6.31 7.60 -3.31
CA GLU A 66 5.39 8.04 -2.26
C GLU A 66 4.01 7.37 -2.41
N TYR A 67 3.45 7.43 -3.62
CA TYR A 67 2.22 6.71 -3.94
C TYR A 67 2.38 5.19 -3.76
N GLY A 68 3.53 4.62 -4.12
CA GLY A 68 3.84 3.21 -3.92
C GLY A 68 3.75 2.78 -2.46
N THR A 69 4.30 3.60 -1.56
CA THR A 69 4.19 3.40 -0.11
C THR A 69 2.74 3.53 0.37
N SER A 70 1.98 4.50 -0.15
CA SER A 70 0.55 4.62 0.15
C SER A 70 -0.23 3.39 -0.28
N ALA A 71 -0.09 2.97 -1.54
CA ALA A 71 -0.67 1.75 -2.06
C ALA A 71 -0.21 0.52 -1.27
N PHE A 72 1.04 0.47 -0.81
CA PHE A 72 1.52 -0.62 0.03
C PHE A 72 0.73 -0.71 1.34
N THR A 73 0.49 0.41 2.02
CA THR A 73 -0.33 0.42 3.26
C THR A 73 -1.80 0.07 2.99
N HIS A 74 -2.33 0.47 1.83
CA HIS A 74 -3.68 0.11 1.38
C HIS A 74 -3.80 -1.41 1.20
N GLU A 75 -2.96 -2.00 0.35
CA GLU A 75 -2.99 -3.44 0.08
C GLU A 75 -2.61 -4.27 1.32
N THR A 76 -1.73 -3.75 2.18
CA THR A 76 -1.40 -4.40 3.45
C THR A 76 -2.57 -4.35 4.43
N THR A 77 -3.43 -3.33 4.38
CA THR A 77 -4.69 -3.32 5.14
C THR A 77 -5.59 -4.45 4.69
N HIS A 78 -5.78 -4.63 3.38
CA HIS A 78 -6.54 -5.77 2.83
C HIS A 78 -6.01 -7.12 3.32
N VAL A 79 -4.70 -7.25 3.55
CA VAL A 79 -4.11 -8.48 4.12
C VAL A 79 -4.38 -8.56 5.63
N ASN A 80 -4.11 -7.47 6.36
CA ASN A 80 -4.05 -7.45 7.82
C ASN A 80 -5.43 -7.32 8.50
N ASP A 81 -6.45 -6.79 7.83
CA ASP A 81 -7.82 -6.74 8.36
C ASP A 81 -8.39 -8.12 8.68
N ARG A 82 -7.82 -9.17 8.05
CA ARG A 82 -8.17 -10.58 8.26
C ARG A 82 -7.48 -11.22 9.46
N MET A 83 -6.40 -10.65 9.96
CA MET A 83 -5.55 -11.38 10.93
C MET A 83 -5.01 -10.55 12.08
N ALA A 84 -4.87 -9.23 11.92
CA ALA A 84 -4.17 -8.38 12.87
C ALA A 84 -4.98 -7.13 13.29
N TYR A 85 -5.56 -6.40 12.34
CA TYR A 85 -6.07 -5.05 12.62
C TYR A 85 -7.41 -5.02 13.35
N LEU A 86 -8.23 -6.07 13.22
CA LEU A 86 -9.58 -6.11 13.78
C LEU A 86 -9.68 -6.91 15.08
N GLY A 87 -8.58 -7.07 15.81
CA GLY A 87 -8.57 -7.71 17.14
C GLY A 87 -9.02 -9.18 17.13
N GLY A 88 -8.79 -9.89 16.02
CA GLY A 88 -9.22 -11.28 15.82
C GLY A 88 -10.61 -11.46 15.22
N HIS A 89 -11.32 -10.37 14.92
CA HIS A 89 -12.60 -10.40 14.21
C HIS A 89 -12.44 -10.21 12.70
N ARG A 90 -13.53 -10.41 11.96
CA ARG A 90 -13.63 -10.13 10.51
C ARG A 90 -14.34 -8.80 10.28
N HIS A 91 -14.37 -8.35 9.03
CA HIS A 91 -15.24 -7.27 8.59
C HIS A 91 -16.68 -7.49 9.04
N ARG A 92 -17.34 -6.38 9.40
CA ARG A 92 -18.78 -6.38 9.61
C ARG A 92 -19.47 -6.72 8.29
N GLN A 93 -20.51 -7.55 8.35
CA GLN A 93 -21.28 -7.91 7.16
C GLN A 93 -21.83 -6.65 6.48
N GLY A 94 -21.63 -6.56 5.15
CA GLY A 94 -22.06 -5.43 4.33
C GLY A 94 -21.06 -4.26 4.28
N THR A 95 -19.91 -4.36 4.96
CA THR A 95 -18.81 -3.41 4.79
C THR A 95 -18.04 -3.72 3.51
N ASP A 96 -17.80 -2.68 2.70
CA ASP A 96 -16.98 -2.78 1.49
C ASP A 96 -15.53 -3.12 1.86
N LEU A 97 -14.85 -3.92 1.03
CA LEU A 97 -13.45 -4.30 1.28
C LEU A 97 -12.54 -3.06 1.31
N GLU A 98 -12.86 -2.05 0.50
CA GLU A 98 -12.09 -0.81 0.44
C GLU A 98 -12.35 0.11 1.64
N ALA A 99 -13.38 -0.13 2.45
CA ALA A 99 -13.78 0.82 3.49
C ALA A 99 -12.74 1.01 4.61
N PHE A 100 -11.94 -0.01 4.91
CA PHE A 100 -10.86 0.09 5.91
C PHE A 100 -9.55 0.58 5.29
N ALA A 101 -9.24 0.13 4.08
CA ALA A 101 -8.05 0.56 3.37
C ALA A 101 -8.20 2.02 2.95
N GLN A 102 -9.19 2.34 2.12
CA GLN A 102 -9.48 3.66 1.64
C GLN A 102 -10.25 4.48 2.70
N GLY A 103 -9.59 5.47 3.30
CA GLY A 103 -10.20 6.43 4.23
C GLY A 103 -10.02 6.14 5.72
N MET A 104 -9.29 5.09 6.10
CA MET A 104 -8.88 4.88 7.51
C MET A 104 -7.43 4.43 7.66
N LEU A 105 -7.05 3.31 7.05
CA LEU A 105 -5.77 2.62 7.28
C LEU A 105 -4.85 2.61 6.06
N GLN A 106 -5.06 3.53 5.13
CA GLN A 106 -4.09 3.87 4.09
C GLN A 106 -3.37 5.15 4.51
N THR A 107 -2.03 5.14 4.42
CA THR A 107 -1.24 6.35 4.67
C THR A 107 -1.47 7.34 3.52
N PRO A 108 -1.86 8.60 3.79
CA PRO A 108 -2.12 9.57 2.74
C PRO A 108 -0.84 9.98 2.01
N ALA A 109 -0.82 9.88 0.68
CA ALA A 109 0.26 10.40 -0.17
C ALA A 109 -0.14 11.76 -0.76
N GLU A 110 0.76 12.74 -0.72
CA GLU A 110 0.52 14.07 -1.28
C GLU A 110 0.45 14.02 -2.81
N HIS A 111 1.28 13.17 -3.42
CA HIS A 111 1.35 12.97 -4.86
C HIS A 111 0.84 11.58 -5.25
N GLY A 112 -0.15 11.51 -6.14
CA GLY A 112 -0.71 10.23 -6.59
C GLY A 112 -2.12 10.34 -7.16
N HIS A 113 -2.67 9.21 -7.60
CA HIS A 113 -3.87 9.15 -8.45
C HIS A 113 -5.20 8.91 -7.72
N GLN A 114 -5.26 9.02 -6.38
CA GLN A 114 -6.47 8.63 -5.64
C GLN A 114 -7.03 9.69 -4.66
N GLY A 115 -6.40 10.87 -4.56
CA GLY A 115 -6.99 12.04 -3.92
C GLY A 115 -7.28 11.90 -2.42
N GLU A 116 -6.60 11.00 -1.71
CA GLU A 116 -6.80 10.78 -0.27
C GLU A 116 -6.18 11.86 0.60
N TYR A 117 -5.23 12.63 0.06
CA TYR A 117 -4.63 13.74 0.79
C TYR A 117 -5.69 14.83 1.06
N GLY A 118 -5.88 15.13 2.33
CA GLY A 118 -6.96 16.00 2.83
C GLY A 118 -8.20 15.26 3.33
N ALA A 119 -8.34 13.96 3.07
CA ALA A 119 -9.37 13.13 3.70
C ALA A 119 -8.97 12.75 5.13
N LEU A 120 -9.94 12.32 5.94
CA LEU A 120 -9.65 11.74 7.26
C LEU A 120 -8.71 10.53 7.08
N GLY A 121 -7.62 10.51 7.83
CA GLY A 121 -6.62 9.46 7.70
C GLY A 121 -5.51 9.58 8.74
N LEU A 122 -4.60 8.60 8.70
CA LEU A 122 -3.45 8.52 9.60
C LEU A 122 -2.18 8.31 8.79
N ASN A 123 -1.15 9.12 9.04
CA ASN A 123 0.15 8.88 8.44
C ASN A 123 0.87 7.77 9.20
N MET A 124 1.15 6.67 8.52
CA MET A 124 1.76 5.47 9.10
C MET A 124 3.16 5.19 8.56
N ALA A 125 3.62 5.94 7.56
CA ALA A 125 4.84 5.59 6.83
C ALA A 125 5.84 6.73 6.62
N PHE A 126 5.40 7.99 6.64
CA PHE A 126 6.25 9.11 6.23
C PHE A 126 6.72 9.94 7.41
N GLU A 127 8.01 10.28 7.44
CA GLU A 127 8.48 11.43 8.22
C GLU A 127 8.35 12.69 7.36
N ARG A 128 7.59 13.67 7.84
CA ARG A 128 7.32 14.94 7.17
C ARG A 128 7.66 16.11 8.09
N SER A 129 7.95 17.27 7.50
CA SER A 129 8.18 18.50 8.25
C SER A 129 6.92 18.90 9.01
N ASN A 130 7.08 19.39 10.24
CA ASN A 130 5.99 19.95 11.03
C ASN A 130 5.98 21.48 10.90
N ASP A 131 5.64 21.97 9.72
CA ASP A 131 5.69 23.39 9.34
C ASP A 131 4.32 24.07 9.32
N GLY A 132 3.28 23.40 9.80
CA GLY A 132 1.89 23.89 9.80
C GLY A 132 1.12 23.63 8.51
N ASN A 133 1.73 23.03 7.48
CA ASN A 133 1.04 22.65 6.24
C ASN A 133 0.64 21.16 6.19
N GLN A 134 0.86 20.41 7.28
CA GLN A 134 0.50 19.00 7.39
C GLN A 134 -0.90 18.81 7.96
N TRP A 135 -1.65 17.90 7.34
CA TRP A 135 -3.00 17.51 7.76
C TRP A 135 -2.98 16.33 8.74
N TYR A 136 -1.87 15.59 8.74
CA TYR A 136 -1.70 14.33 9.47
C TYR A 136 -0.55 14.44 10.47
N ASN A 137 -0.40 13.42 11.32
CA ASN A 137 0.77 13.31 12.19
C ASN A 137 2.06 13.33 11.33
N PRO A 138 3.05 14.18 11.64
CA PRO A 138 4.24 14.34 10.81
C PRO A 138 5.22 13.17 10.91
N ASP A 139 5.16 12.41 12.00
CA ASP A 139 6.07 11.30 12.29
C ASP A 139 5.27 10.13 12.89
N PRO A 140 5.15 8.97 12.21
CA PRO A 140 4.41 7.82 12.70
C PRO A 140 5.05 7.20 13.95
N THR A 141 6.35 7.40 14.18
CA THR A 141 7.07 6.82 15.33
C THR A 141 6.69 7.47 16.66
N LYS A 142 5.95 8.58 16.63
CA LYS A 142 5.45 9.30 17.81
C LYS A 142 4.16 8.71 18.38
N LEU A 143 3.41 7.93 17.60
CA LEU A 143 2.18 7.27 18.02
C LEU A 143 2.49 5.83 18.43
N GLN A 144 2.98 5.65 19.65
CA GLN A 144 3.55 4.40 20.16
C GLN A 144 2.54 3.56 20.95
N THR A 145 1.49 4.19 21.47
CA THR A 145 0.47 3.53 22.29
C THR A 145 -0.93 3.75 21.74
N ARG A 146 -1.84 2.84 22.10
CA ARG A 146 -3.26 2.98 21.79
C ARG A 146 -3.82 4.31 22.30
N ASP A 147 -3.46 4.72 23.52
CA ASP A 147 -3.93 5.98 24.12
C ASP A 147 -3.45 7.21 23.34
N GLN A 148 -2.22 7.17 22.81
CA GLN A 148 -1.70 8.25 21.97
C GLN A 148 -2.45 8.34 20.63
N ILE A 149 -2.78 7.19 20.02
CA ILE A 149 -3.58 7.16 18.80
C ILE A 149 -5.01 7.66 19.07
N ASP A 150 -5.64 7.22 20.16
CA ASP A 150 -6.98 7.65 20.56
C ASP A 150 -7.03 9.17 20.79
N HIS A 151 -6.09 9.70 21.55
CA HIS A 151 -5.97 11.14 21.80
C HIS A 151 -5.71 11.93 20.51
N TYR A 152 -4.85 11.43 19.62
CA TYR A 152 -4.60 12.05 18.32
C TYR A 152 -5.87 12.11 17.46
N MET A 153 -6.55 10.97 17.29
CA MET A 153 -7.76 10.90 16.47
C MET A 153 -8.91 11.73 17.04
N LYS A 154 -9.03 11.78 18.37
CA LYS A 154 -10.00 12.65 19.05
C LYS A 154 -9.75 14.12 18.71
N ASN A 155 -8.53 14.61 18.93
CA ASN A 155 -8.19 16.00 18.66
C ASN A 155 -8.31 16.35 17.17
N TYR A 156 -7.97 15.40 16.28
CA TYR A 156 -8.13 15.59 14.85
C TYR A 156 -9.61 15.77 14.47
N ASN A 157 -10.50 14.92 15.00
CA ASN A 157 -11.94 15.07 14.77
C ASN A 157 -12.49 16.37 15.39
N GLU A 158 -12.05 16.75 16.59
CA GLU A 158 -12.47 17.99 17.25
C GLU A 158 -12.07 19.25 16.46
N ALA A 159 -10.92 19.23 15.78
CA ALA A 159 -10.47 20.35 14.94
C ALA A 159 -11.27 20.53 13.64
N MET A 160 -12.01 19.49 13.22
CA MET A 160 -12.80 19.48 11.98
C MET A 160 -14.29 19.78 12.19
N MET A 161 -14.74 19.90 13.44
CA MET A 161 -16.12 20.21 13.83
C MET A 161 -16.29 21.69 14.19
#